data_AF-A0A953KJ91-F1
#
_entry.id   AF-A0A953KJ91-F1
#
_cell.length_a   1.000
_cell.length_b   1.000
_cell.length_c   1.000
_cell.angle_alpha   90.00
_cell.angle_beta   90.00
_cell.angle_gamma   90.00
#
_symmetry.space_group_name_H-M   'P 1'
#
loop_
_entity.id
_entity.type
_entity.pdbx_description
1 polymer ?
#
loop_
_entity_poly.entity_id
_entity_poly.type
_entity_poly.pdbx_seq_one_letter_code
_entity_poly.pdbx_strand_id
1 'polypeptide(L)'
;MKNPVTMNSAFPFFAFIFLFSISQFSCKPGSGTGQNSKELVFKTEPMESSTPFPNAAIQSVAYENGTFKYQISGDYKLGEQTSDAPQKMCANSKDGQHIHLIVDDKPYEARYKDSFHYIIPDGKHYLLSFLSRSYHESIKTNSAFSLMNAEIKDSSLVKVEPVSQPMLFYSRPKGAYVGKDADRVMLDFYVVNCQLGSEYKVKAEVAGNSFVLDKWEPIIMTGLPMGEHVMKLSLVDASGNLVKCPLNPVERKFTLQAEPSVK
;
A
#
# COMPACT_ATOMS: atom_id res chain seq x y z
N MET A 1 -34.77 -27.76 -64.25
CA MET A 1 -33.89 -27.03 -65.20
C MET A 1 -32.45 -27.32 -64.82
N LYS A 2 -31.82 -28.24 -65.57
CA LYS A 2 -30.57 -28.07 -66.32
C LYS A 2 -29.28 -27.90 -65.48
N ASN A 3 -28.72 -29.06 -65.14
CA ASN A 3 -27.31 -29.49 -65.36
C ASN A 3 -26.66 -28.83 -66.61
N PRO A 4 -25.31 -28.72 -66.74
CA PRO A 4 -24.47 -29.93 -66.84
C PRO A 4 -22.96 -29.92 -66.49
N VAL A 5 -22.48 -31.16 -66.24
CA VAL A 5 -21.24 -31.84 -66.74
C VAL A 5 -19.88 -31.47 -66.09
N THR A 6 -19.24 -32.33 -65.26
CA THR A 6 -18.44 -33.58 -65.50
C THR A 6 -17.22 -33.37 -66.43
N MET A 7 -15.99 -33.89 -66.20
CA MET A 7 -15.61 -35.32 -66.05
C MET A 7 -14.08 -35.49 -65.85
N ASN A 8 -13.69 -36.56 -65.11
CA ASN A 8 -12.54 -37.51 -65.23
C ASN A 8 -11.09 -37.05 -65.49
N SER A 9 -10.02 -37.65 -64.94
CA SER A 9 -9.58 -39.07 -64.92
C SER A 9 -8.31 -39.19 -64.01
N ALA A 10 -8.19 -40.13 -63.06
CA ALA A 10 -7.67 -41.52 -63.11
C ALA A 10 -6.12 -41.71 -63.19
N PHE A 11 -5.52 -42.20 -62.07
CA PHE A 11 -4.40 -43.17 -61.81
C PHE A 11 -3.10 -43.20 -62.68
N PRO A 12 -1.90 -43.65 -62.20
CA PRO A 12 -1.67 -44.66 -61.14
C PRO A 12 -0.46 -44.48 -60.17
N PHE A 13 -0.50 -45.34 -59.13
CA PHE A 13 0.55 -46.01 -58.35
C PHE A 13 2.04 -45.76 -58.72
N PHE A 14 2.84 -45.30 -57.75
CA PHE A 14 4.24 -45.73 -57.61
C PHE A 14 4.67 -45.68 -56.14
N ALA A 15 5.10 -46.84 -55.64
CA ALA A 15 5.72 -46.99 -54.33
C ALA A 15 7.16 -46.47 -54.38
N PHE A 16 7.56 -45.67 -53.39
CA PHE A 16 8.97 -45.47 -53.09
C PHE A 16 9.18 -45.44 -51.58
N ILE A 17 9.76 -46.52 -51.08
CA ILE A 17 10.32 -46.64 -49.75
C ILE A 17 11.63 -45.83 -49.75
N PHE A 18 11.74 -44.84 -48.87
CA PHE A 18 13.01 -44.23 -48.52
C PHE A 18 13.17 -44.26 -46.99
N LEU A 19 13.95 -45.24 -46.53
CA LEU A 19 14.54 -45.28 -45.20
C LEU A 19 15.64 -44.23 -45.14
N PHE A 20 15.44 -43.16 -44.37
CA PHE A 20 16.54 -42.32 -43.88
C PHE A 20 16.44 -42.21 -42.36
N SER A 21 17.26 -43.01 -41.71
CA SER A 21 17.68 -42.84 -40.33
C SER A 21 18.62 -41.64 -40.27
N ILE A 22 18.39 -40.66 -39.37
CA ILE A 22 19.42 -39.78 -38.79
C ILE A 22 18.84 -39.08 -37.54
N SER A 23 19.44 -39.45 -36.41
CA SER A 23 19.64 -38.75 -35.13
C SER A 23 18.57 -37.79 -34.58
N GLN A 24 18.01 -38.21 -33.46
CA GLN A 24 17.38 -37.38 -32.42
C GLN A 24 18.38 -36.32 -31.90
N PHE A 25 18.21 -35.06 -32.31
CA PHE A 25 18.70 -33.93 -31.52
C PHE A 25 17.55 -33.44 -30.62
N SER A 26 17.62 -33.88 -29.37
CA SER A 26 16.78 -33.42 -28.28
C SER A 26 17.17 -31.97 -27.94
N CYS A 27 16.52 -31.00 -28.57
CA CYS A 27 16.52 -29.62 -28.07
C CYS A 27 15.45 -29.52 -26.96
N LYS A 28 15.89 -29.65 -25.71
CA LYS A 28 15.13 -29.16 -24.56
C LYS A 28 14.85 -27.66 -24.76
N PRO A 29 13.61 -27.19 -24.67
CA PRO A 29 13.39 -25.76 -24.43
C PRO A 29 13.95 -25.45 -23.04
N GLY A 30 14.94 -24.54 -23.00
CA GLY A 30 15.54 -24.06 -21.77
C GLY A 30 14.48 -23.38 -20.90
N SER A 31 14.10 -24.03 -19.80
CA SER A 31 13.46 -23.38 -18.67
C SER A 31 14.51 -22.49 -18.00
N GLY A 32 14.40 -21.18 -18.14
CA GLY A 32 15.45 -20.28 -17.70
C GLY A 32 15.04 -18.84 -17.53
N THR A 33 14.03 -18.57 -16.70
CA THR A 33 14.02 -17.39 -15.81
C THR A 33 13.31 -17.76 -14.52
N GLY A 34 13.96 -18.60 -13.70
CA GLY A 34 13.65 -18.62 -12.28
C GLY A 34 14.08 -17.27 -11.72
N GLN A 35 13.12 -16.40 -11.42
CA GLN A 35 13.39 -15.31 -10.50
C GLN A 35 13.84 -15.97 -9.20
N ASN A 36 15.12 -15.85 -8.89
CA ASN A 36 15.68 -16.31 -7.64
C ASN A 36 15.12 -15.37 -6.56
N SER A 37 13.89 -15.61 -6.12
CA SER A 37 13.28 -14.87 -5.02
C SER A 37 14.06 -15.27 -3.78
N LYS A 38 15.05 -14.45 -3.43
CA LYS A 38 15.73 -14.54 -2.14
C LYS A 38 14.64 -14.62 -1.08
N GLU A 39 14.63 -15.72 -0.33
CA GLU A 39 13.68 -15.92 0.76
C GLU A 39 13.77 -14.74 1.73
N LEU A 40 12.63 -14.20 2.15
CA LEU A 40 12.59 -13.07 3.06
C LEU A 40 13.28 -13.46 4.38
N VAL A 41 14.09 -12.56 4.94
CA VAL A 41 14.71 -12.78 6.26
C VAL A 41 13.73 -12.59 7.43
N PHE A 42 12.46 -12.32 7.12
CA PHE A 42 11.36 -12.08 8.04
C PHE A 42 10.07 -12.62 7.40
N LYS A 43 9.01 -12.77 8.20
CA LYS A 43 7.71 -13.25 7.70
C LYS A 43 6.76 -12.08 7.48
N THR A 44 5.91 -12.21 6.48
CA THR A 44 4.81 -11.27 6.20
C THR A 44 3.48 -12.00 6.16
N GLU A 45 2.46 -11.47 6.82
CA GLU A 45 1.10 -11.99 6.79
C GLU A 45 0.09 -10.84 6.75
N PRO A 46 -1.06 -10.98 6.08
CA PRO A 46 -2.17 -10.04 6.26
C PRO A 46 -2.54 -9.96 7.74
N MET A 47 -2.78 -8.74 8.22
CA MET A 47 -3.27 -8.56 9.59
C MET A 47 -4.66 -9.20 9.75
N GLU A 48 -4.95 -9.71 10.93
CA GLU A 48 -6.27 -10.24 11.25
C GLU A 48 -7.34 -9.15 11.16
N SER A 49 -8.57 -9.55 10.81
CA SER A 49 -9.70 -8.63 10.72
C SER A 49 -9.88 -7.77 11.97
N SER A 50 -10.11 -6.49 11.76
CA SER A 50 -10.22 -5.47 12.79
C SER A 50 -11.62 -4.90 12.88
N THR A 51 -11.93 -4.21 13.98
CA THR A 51 -13.21 -3.52 14.18
C THR A 51 -13.47 -2.61 12.97
N PRO A 52 -14.55 -2.82 12.19
CA PRO A 52 -14.59 -2.36 10.81
C PRO A 52 -14.84 -0.85 10.65
N PHE A 53 -15.63 -0.23 11.53
CA PHE A 53 -16.08 1.18 11.42
C PHE A 53 -16.64 1.54 10.03
N PRO A 54 -17.63 0.78 9.50
CA PRO A 54 -18.08 0.93 8.12
C PRO A 54 -18.70 2.30 7.79
N ASN A 55 -19.18 3.02 8.81
CA ASN A 55 -19.85 4.32 8.63
C ASN A 55 -18.97 5.50 9.07
N ALA A 56 -17.74 5.25 9.49
CA ALA A 56 -16.80 6.31 9.86
C ALA A 56 -16.52 7.22 8.67
N ALA A 57 -16.61 8.53 8.91
CA ALA A 57 -16.45 9.50 7.85
C ALA A 57 -15.76 10.79 8.30
N ILE A 58 -14.92 11.34 7.43
CA ILE A 58 -14.50 12.72 7.44
C ILE A 58 -15.45 13.49 6.53
N GLN A 59 -16.42 14.20 7.13
CA GLN A 59 -17.46 14.94 6.39
C GLN A 59 -16.93 16.23 5.77
N SER A 60 -16.06 16.92 6.50
CA SER A 60 -15.42 18.14 6.03
C SER A 60 -14.08 18.36 6.75
N VAL A 61 -13.20 19.08 6.06
CA VAL A 61 -11.93 19.58 6.60
C VAL A 61 -11.83 21.05 6.25
N ALA A 62 -11.66 21.89 7.27
CA ALA A 62 -11.31 23.29 7.12
C ALA A 62 -9.91 23.53 7.68
N TYR A 63 -9.18 24.49 7.11
CA TYR A 63 -7.89 24.93 7.60
C TYR A 63 -7.75 26.44 7.41
N GLU A 64 -7.70 27.15 8.54
CA GLU A 64 -7.66 28.61 8.62
C GLU A 64 -6.79 29.02 9.81
N ASN A 65 -5.97 30.07 9.64
CA ASN A 65 -5.10 30.60 10.69
C ASN A 65 -4.28 29.51 11.40
N GLY A 66 -3.72 28.57 10.64
CA GLY A 66 -2.88 27.50 11.14
C GLY A 66 -3.62 26.39 11.88
N THR A 67 -4.96 26.37 11.82
CA THR A 67 -5.79 25.45 12.60
C THR A 67 -6.65 24.61 11.68
N PHE A 68 -6.51 23.29 11.79
CA PHE A 68 -7.45 22.36 11.18
C PHE A 68 -8.71 22.23 12.03
N LYS A 69 -9.85 22.08 11.36
CA LYS A 69 -11.13 21.65 11.93
C LYS A 69 -11.73 20.57 11.06
N TYR A 70 -11.94 19.40 11.66
CA TYR A 70 -12.55 18.24 11.03
C TYR A 70 -13.99 18.10 11.52
N GLN A 71 -14.88 17.67 10.64
CA GLN A 71 -16.18 17.15 11.03
C GLN A 71 -16.17 15.64 10.85
N ILE A 72 -16.16 14.91 11.97
CA ILE A 72 -16.16 13.44 11.97
C ILE A 72 -17.56 12.93 12.29
N SER A 73 -17.98 11.86 11.63
CA SER A 73 -19.28 11.22 11.88
C SER A 73 -19.20 9.70 11.79
N GLY A 74 -20.32 9.04 12.08
CA GLY A 74 -20.46 7.59 12.02
C GLY A 74 -20.31 6.93 13.38
N ASP A 75 -19.87 5.68 13.38
CA ASP A 75 -19.63 4.84 14.55
C ASP A 75 -18.21 4.97 15.11
N TYR A 76 -17.53 6.09 14.83
CA TYR A 76 -16.13 6.33 15.15
C TYR A 76 -15.97 7.56 16.04
N LYS A 77 -15.07 7.49 17.02
CA LYS A 77 -14.87 8.56 17.99
C LYS A 77 -13.40 8.77 18.33
N LEU A 78 -12.91 9.96 17.99
CA LEU A 78 -11.56 10.39 18.35
C LEU A 78 -11.36 10.31 19.87
N GLY A 79 -10.19 9.81 20.28
CA GLY A 79 -9.85 9.62 21.69
C GLY A 79 -10.22 8.26 22.27
N GLU A 80 -11.10 7.48 21.63
CA GLU A 80 -11.56 6.21 22.19
C GLU A 80 -10.64 5.04 21.84
N GLN A 81 -10.41 4.14 22.79
CA GLN A 81 -9.73 2.89 22.49
C GLN A 81 -10.59 2.03 21.55
N THR A 82 -9.96 1.40 20.56
CA THR A 82 -10.66 0.41 19.73
C THR A 82 -10.78 -0.89 20.53
N SER A 83 -11.96 -1.49 20.55
CA SER A 83 -12.31 -2.62 21.44
C SER A 83 -11.44 -3.86 21.24
N ASP A 84 -10.92 -4.06 20.02
CA ASP A 84 -10.06 -5.19 19.66
C ASP A 84 -8.55 -4.89 19.76
N ALA A 85 -8.17 -3.71 20.28
CA ALA A 85 -6.77 -3.32 20.44
C ALA A 85 -5.95 -4.33 21.28
N PRO A 86 -6.46 -4.87 22.41
CA PRO A 86 -5.70 -5.84 23.21
C PRO A 86 -5.30 -7.12 22.45
N GLN A 87 -6.03 -7.48 21.40
CA GLN A 87 -5.82 -8.70 20.61
C GLN A 87 -4.84 -8.47 19.45
N LYS A 88 -4.57 -7.22 19.06
CA LYS A 88 -3.74 -6.91 17.88
C LYS A 88 -2.24 -7.07 18.11
N MET A 89 -1.79 -6.99 19.36
CA MET A 89 -0.38 -7.10 19.73
C MET A 89 0.53 -6.15 18.92
N CYS A 90 -0.01 -4.98 18.56
CA CYS A 90 0.68 -3.91 17.85
C CYS A 90 0.86 -2.71 18.79
N ALA A 91 1.80 -1.83 18.46
CA ALA A 91 1.96 -0.55 19.14
C ALA A 91 0.61 0.20 19.19
N ASN A 92 0.04 0.34 20.39
CA ASN A 92 -1.26 0.94 20.61
C ASN A 92 -1.13 2.34 21.23
N SER A 93 -1.79 3.32 20.63
CA SER A 93 -1.86 4.67 21.18
C SER A 93 -2.73 4.68 22.44
N LYS A 94 -2.18 5.20 23.55
CA LYS A 94 -2.94 5.40 24.80
C LYS A 94 -4.04 6.44 24.64
N ASP A 95 -3.86 7.37 23.72
CA ASP A 95 -4.82 8.44 23.44
C ASP A 95 -5.94 8.00 22.49
N GLY A 96 -5.97 6.73 22.08
CA GLY A 96 -7.10 6.14 21.35
C GLY A 96 -7.11 6.39 19.85
N GLN A 97 -8.28 6.22 19.24
CA GLN A 97 -8.61 6.48 17.84
C GLN A 97 -8.24 7.91 17.44
N HIS A 98 -7.69 8.09 16.25
CA HIS A 98 -7.14 9.36 15.82
C HIS A 98 -7.10 9.52 14.29
N ILE A 99 -6.93 10.77 13.86
CA ILE A 99 -6.62 11.13 12.48
C ILE A 99 -5.11 10.98 12.28
N HIS A 100 -4.71 10.33 11.20
CA HIS A 100 -3.38 10.49 10.63
C HIS A 100 -3.45 11.63 9.61
N LEU A 101 -2.73 12.72 9.85
CA LEU A 101 -2.52 13.79 8.87
C LEU A 101 -1.14 13.63 8.24
N ILE A 102 -1.09 13.52 6.91
CA ILE A 102 0.14 13.49 6.11
C ILE A 102 0.14 14.73 5.21
N VAL A 103 1.23 15.50 5.27
CA VAL A 103 1.48 16.66 4.41
C VAL A 103 2.63 16.31 3.48
N ASP A 104 2.35 16.26 2.18
CA ASP A 104 3.23 15.76 1.13
C ASP A 104 3.78 14.35 1.48
N ASP A 105 5.10 14.18 1.50
CA ASP A 105 5.77 12.94 1.92
C ASP A 105 6.32 13.00 3.35
N LYS A 106 5.76 13.85 4.22
CA LYS A 106 6.18 13.86 5.63
C LYS A 106 5.62 12.63 6.36
N PRO A 107 6.25 12.18 7.47
CA PRO A 107 5.61 11.21 8.36
C PRO A 107 4.27 11.73 8.87
N TYR A 108 3.30 10.84 9.11
CA TYR A 108 2.02 11.27 9.65
C TYR A 108 2.17 11.92 11.04
N GLU A 109 1.27 12.85 11.30
CA GLU A 109 0.97 13.41 12.61
C GLU A 109 -0.31 12.76 13.15
N ALA A 110 -0.24 12.17 14.35
CA ALA A 110 -1.41 11.60 15.01
C ALA A 110 -2.19 12.71 15.73
N ARG A 111 -3.50 12.79 15.48
CA ARG A 111 -4.38 13.85 16.01
C ARG A 111 -5.64 13.26 16.63
N TYR A 112 -5.77 13.44 17.94
CA TYR A 112 -6.83 12.84 18.77
C TYR A 112 -8.03 13.76 19.00
N LYS A 113 -8.00 14.95 18.39
CA LYS A 113 -9.08 15.95 18.44
C LYS A 113 -9.42 16.37 17.02
N ASP A 114 -10.65 16.78 16.82
CA ASP A 114 -11.18 17.29 15.56
C ASP A 114 -10.67 18.69 15.23
N SER A 115 -10.19 19.45 16.23
CA SER A 115 -9.56 20.75 16.05
C SER A 115 -8.15 20.75 16.64
N PHE A 116 -7.17 21.17 15.84
CA PHE A 116 -5.78 21.28 16.29
C PHE A 116 -4.97 22.28 15.45
N HIS A 117 -3.97 22.88 16.10
CA HIS A 117 -3.02 23.77 15.46
C HIS A 117 -1.91 22.98 14.77
N TYR A 118 -1.61 23.31 13.52
CA TYR A 118 -0.51 22.75 12.73
C TYR A 118 -0.16 23.70 11.59
N ILE A 119 1.03 24.30 11.61
CA ILE A 119 1.46 25.22 10.55
C ILE A 119 1.95 24.45 9.32
N ILE A 120 1.36 24.74 8.18
CA ILE A 120 1.82 24.34 6.85
C ILE A 120 2.46 25.56 6.18
N PRO A 121 3.67 25.44 5.60
CA PRO A 121 4.27 26.51 4.81
C PRO A 121 3.37 26.97 3.66
N ASP A 122 3.58 28.19 3.19
CA ASP A 122 2.90 28.68 2.00
C ASP A 122 3.34 27.88 0.76
N GLY A 123 2.38 27.59 -0.14
CA GLY A 123 2.62 26.83 -1.36
C GLY A 123 1.55 25.78 -1.65
N LYS A 124 1.82 24.93 -2.64
CA LYS A 124 0.96 23.80 -3.00
C LYS A 124 1.39 22.54 -2.26
N HIS A 125 0.43 21.86 -1.65
CA HIS A 125 0.64 20.68 -0.82
C HIS A 125 -0.39 19.58 -1.10
N TYR A 126 0.04 18.33 -1.06
CA TYR A 126 -0.88 17.20 -0.95
C TYR A 126 -1.17 16.93 0.52
N LEU A 127 -2.45 17.04 0.92
CA LEU A 127 -2.89 16.82 2.28
C LEU A 127 -3.76 15.57 2.31
N LEU A 128 -3.27 14.49 2.91
CA LEU A 128 -4.05 13.30 3.18
C LEU A 128 -4.36 13.23 4.68
N SER A 129 -5.65 13.14 5.00
CA SER A 129 -6.12 12.82 6.35
C SER A 129 -6.97 11.56 6.31
N PHE A 130 -6.72 10.60 7.20
CA PHE A 130 -7.55 9.41 7.33
C PHE A 130 -7.75 9.00 8.78
N LEU A 131 -8.92 8.41 9.05
CA LEU A 131 -9.27 7.87 10.36
C LEU A 131 -8.52 6.57 10.62
N SER A 132 -8.01 6.43 11.83
CA SER A 132 -7.22 5.27 12.26
C SER A 132 -7.73 4.73 13.58
N ARG A 133 -7.61 3.41 13.75
CA ARG A 133 -7.87 2.71 15.01
C ARG A 133 -6.85 3.14 16.07
N SER A 134 -7.09 2.82 17.33
CA SER A 134 -6.18 3.19 18.42
C SER A 134 -4.76 2.63 18.24
N TYR A 135 -4.63 1.48 17.58
CA TYR A 135 -3.35 0.86 17.20
C TYR A 135 -2.87 1.26 15.80
N HIS A 136 -3.27 2.45 15.35
CA HIS A 136 -2.79 3.11 14.13
C HIS A 136 -3.16 2.43 12.80
N GLU A 137 -3.94 1.36 12.79
CA GLU A 137 -4.45 0.79 11.55
C GLU A 137 -5.44 1.75 10.89
N SER A 138 -5.19 2.11 9.63
CA SER A 138 -6.09 2.95 8.83
C SER A 138 -7.44 2.28 8.59
N ILE A 139 -8.51 3.08 8.59
CA ILE A 139 -9.83 2.67 8.11
C ILE A 139 -9.87 2.93 6.60
N LYS A 140 -9.97 1.87 5.81
CA LYS A 140 -9.85 1.89 4.34
C LYS A 140 -11.21 1.92 3.65
N THR A 141 -11.99 2.95 3.94
CA THR A 141 -13.29 3.21 3.28
C THR A 141 -13.25 4.55 2.56
N ASN A 142 -14.12 4.73 1.55
CA ASN A 142 -14.15 5.97 0.76
C ASN A 142 -14.54 7.21 1.59
N SER A 143 -15.23 7.02 2.71
CA SER A 143 -15.64 8.12 3.60
C SER A 143 -14.62 8.43 4.69
N ALA A 144 -13.76 7.48 5.06
CA ALA A 144 -12.86 7.61 6.21
C ALA A 144 -11.59 8.44 5.93
N PHE A 145 -11.47 9.05 4.76
CA PHE A 145 -10.33 9.90 4.42
C PHE A 145 -10.74 11.16 3.64
N SER A 146 -9.84 12.13 3.62
CA SER A 146 -9.90 13.32 2.79
C SER A 146 -8.53 13.51 2.14
N LEU A 147 -8.51 13.71 0.82
CA LEU A 147 -7.30 14.03 0.06
C LEU A 147 -7.51 15.35 -0.70
N MET A 148 -6.59 16.29 -0.50
CA MET A 148 -6.63 17.60 -1.15
C MET A 148 -5.28 17.91 -1.80
N ASN A 149 -5.29 18.46 -3.01
CA ASN A 149 -4.18 19.28 -3.51
C ASN A 149 -4.52 20.74 -3.16
N ALA A 150 -3.90 21.23 -2.11
CA ALA A 150 -4.25 22.48 -1.46
C ALA A 150 -3.18 23.55 -1.74
N GLU A 151 -3.61 24.75 -2.08
CA GLU A 151 -2.78 25.95 -2.01
C GLU A 151 -2.98 26.61 -0.65
N ILE A 152 -1.88 26.76 0.09
CA ILE A 152 -1.80 27.38 1.41
C ILE A 152 -1.14 28.75 1.26
N LYS A 153 -1.74 29.76 1.88
CA LYS A 153 -1.15 31.09 2.03
C LYS A 153 -1.58 31.71 3.35
N ASP A 154 -0.65 32.37 4.04
CA ASP A 154 -0.91 33.02 5.33
C ASP A 154 -1.58 32.04 6.32
N SER A 155 -1.09 30.80 6.33
CA SER A 155 -1.62 29.68 7.15
C SER A 155 -3.10 29.35 6.93
N SER A 156 -3.67 29.62 5.75
CA SER A 156 -5.05 29.29 5.41
C SER A 156 -5.16 28.64 4.03
N LEU A 157 -6.19 27.81 3.84
CA LEU A 157 -6.53 27.27 2.51
C LEU A 157 -7.05 28.40 1.63
N VAL A 158 -6.39 28.63 0.48
CA VAL A 158 -6.85 29.61 -0.52
C VAL A 158 -7.42 28.93 -1.77
N LYS A 159 -6.98 27.71 -2.07
CA LYS A 159 -7.50 26.91 -3.19
C LYS A 159 -7.40 25.43 -2.89
N VAL A 160 -8.39 24.66 -3.32
CA VAL A 160 -8.37 23.20 -3.31
C VAL A 160 -8.67 22.69 -4.71
N GLU A 161 -7.79 21.84 -5.22
CA GLU A 161 -7.94 21.16 -6.51
C GLU A 161 -8.22 19.67 -6.26
N PRO A 162 -9.11 19.05 -7.06
CA PRO A 162 -9.32 17.61 -6.98
C PRO A 162 -8.04 16.86 -7.38
N VAL A 163 -7.76 15.77 -6.68
CA VAL A 163 -6.69 14.84 -7.02
C VAL A 163 -7.32 13.68 -7.76
N SER A 164 -6.97 13.48 -9.03
CA SER A 164 -7.53 12.41 -9.88
C SER A 164 -6.50 11.37 -10.31
N GLN A 165 -5.21 11.69 -10.23
CA GLN A 165 -4.12 10.75 -10.49
C GLN A 165 -3.94 9.76 -9.34
N PRO A 166 -3.40 8.56 -9.60
CA PRO A 166 -3.00 7.60 -8.58
C PRO A 166 -2.05 8.23 -7.55
N MET A 167 -2.24 7.91 -6.27
CA MET A 167 -1.39 8.38 -5.18
C MET A 167 -1.04 7.23 -4.23
N LEU A 168 0.15 7.28 -3.65
CA LEU A 168 0.62 6.38 -2.60
C LEU A 168 1.12 7.21 -1.42
N PHE A 169 0.61 6.91 -0.23
CA PHE A 169 1.04 7.54 1.01
C PHE A 169 1.54 6.49 2.01
N TYR A 170 2.70 6.75 2.58
CA TYR A 170 3.27 5.91 3.62
C TYR A 170 2.64 6.23 4.97
N SER A 171 2.01 5.25 5.62
CA SER A 171 1.55 5.40 7.01
C SER A 171 2.62 4.90 7.97
N ARG A 172 2.92 3.60 8.01
CA ARG A 172 3.79 2.99 9.04
C ARG A 172 4.51 1.75 8.48
N PRO A 173 5.61 1.28 9.07
CA PRO A 173 6.22 1.70 10.35
C PRO A 173 6.97 3.05 10.34
N LYS A 174 7.07 3.70 11.49
CA LYS A 174 7.95 4.86 11.71
C LYS A 174 8.42 4.91 13.16
N GLY A 175 9.51 5.63 13.42
CA GLY A 175 9.99 5.84 14.79
C GLY A 175 10.56 4.57 15.42
N ALA A 176 10.48 4.45 16.75
CA ALA A 176 11.06 3.33 17.49
C ALA A 176 9.98 2.35 17.96
N TYR A 177 10.23 1.07 17.77
CA TYR A 177 9.46 -0.04 18.35
C TYR A 177 10.36 -0.73 19.36
N VAL A 178 9.89 -0.88 20.59
CA VAL A 178 10.68 -1.40 21.72
C VAL A 178 10.03 -2.65 22.26
N GLY A 179 10.85 -3.66 22.55
CA GLY A 179 10.40 -4.89 23.19
C GLY A 179 9.33 -5.62 22.39
N LYS A 180 8.18 -5.88 22.99
CA LYS A 180 7.08 -6.62 22.34
C LYS A 180 6.55 -5.93 21.09
N ASP A 181 6.61 -4.60 21.02
CA ASP A 181 6.18 -3.85 19.83
C ASP A 181 7.13 -4.10 18.64
N ALA A 182 8.38 -4.48 18.89
CA ALA A 182 9.37 -4.79 17.86
C ALA A 182 9.16 -6.19 17.23
N ASP A 183 8.47 -7.09 17.92
CA ASP A 183 8.25 -8.47 17.46
C ASP A 183 7.17 -8.54 16.36
N ARG A 184 6.26 -7.56 16.33
CA ARG A 184 5.08 -7.52 15.43
C ARG A 184 4.90 -6.13 14.85
N VAL A 185 5.55 -5.88 13.72
CA VAL A 185 5.57 -4.56 13.06
C VAL A 185 4.51 -4.51 11.97
N MET A 186 3.48 -3.70 12.16
CA MET A 186 2.47 -3.49 11.13
C MET A 186 2.98 -2.50 10.08
N LEU A 187 3.02 -2.94 8.83
CA LEU A 187 3.12 -2.12 7.62
C LEU A 187 1.71 -1.68 7.20
N ASP A 188 1.52 -0.37 7.04
CA ASP A 188 0.27 0.18 6.53
C ASP A 188 0.53 1.41 5.66
N PHE A 189 -0.37 1.61 4.71
CA PHE A 189 -0.25 2.59 3.64
C PHE A 189 -1.63 2.89 3.06
N TYR A 190 -1.72 4.04 2.40
CA TYR A 190 -2.94 4.51 1.76
C TYR A 190 -2.71 4.64 0.26
N VAL A 191 -3.63 4.11 -0.54
CA VAL A 191 -3.67 4.33 -1.99
C VAL A 191 -4.95 5.07 -2.33
N VAL A 192 -4.88 6.02 -3.26
CA VAL A 192 -6.03 6.82 -3.68
C VAL A 192 -6.02 6.94 -5.20
N ASN A 193 -7.21 6.90 -5.82
CA ASN A 193 -7.42 6.93 -7.27
C ASN A 193 -6.68 5.83 -8.04
N CYS A 194 -6.45 4.69 -7.39
CA CYS A 194 -5.99 3.48 -8.04
C CYS A 194 -6.48 2.25 -7.27
N GLN A 195 -6.62 1.13 -7.98
CA GLN A 195 -7.02 -0.14 -7.41
C GLN A 195 -5.86 -1.12 -7.45
N LEU A 196 -5.49 -1.67 -6.28
CA LEU A 196 -4.49 -2.72 -6.23
C LEU A 196 -5.05 -4.05 -6.76
N GLY A 197 -4.19 -4.84 -7.40
CA GLY A 197 -4.52 -6.14 -7.97
C GLY A 197 -3.93 -6.28 -9.37
N SER A 198 -4.81 -6.27 -10.38
CA SER A 198 -4.44 -6.42 -11.78
C SER A 198 -3.79 -5.17 -12.37
N GLU A 199 -4.22 -3.98 -11.97
CA GLU A 199 -3.76 -2.71 -12.56
C GLU A 199 -2.54 -2.14 -11.87
N TYR A 200 -2.58 -2.10 -10.54
CA TYR A 200 -1.53 -1.53 -9.71
C TYR A 200 -1.13 -2.50 -8.61
N LYS A 201 0.11 -2.40 -8.16
CA LYS A 201 0.62 -3.10 -6.98
C LYS A 201 1.52 -2.16 -6.19
N VAL A 202 1.74 -2.47 -4.93
CA VAL A 202 2.75 -1.78 -4.11
C VAL A 202 3.93 -2.73 -3.93
N LYS A 203 5.11 -2.33 -4.40
CA LYS A 203 6.37 -3.01 -4.09
C LYS A 203 6.92 -2.45 -2.78
N ALA A 204 7.09 -3.32 -1.80
CA ALA A 204 7.71 -2.99 -0.51
C ALA A 204 9.15 -3.50 -0.47
N GLU A 205 10.08 -2.67 0.02
CA GLU A 205 11.52 -2.97 0.12
C GLU A 205 12.00 -2.64 1.55
N VAL A 206 12.53 -3.64 2.26
CA VAL A 206 13.08 -3.49 3.62
C VAL A 206 14.09 -4.61 3.92
N ALA A 207 15.09 -4.31 4.74
CA ALA A 207 16.13 -5.27 5.17
C ALA A 207 16.79 -6.03 3.99
N GLY A 208 16.99 -5.34 2.85
CA GLY A 208 17.60 -5.94 1.64
C GLY A 208 16.73 -6.98 0.93
N ASN A 209 15.43 -7.04 1.24
CA ASN A 209 14.45 -7.90 0.60
C ASN A 209 13.31 -7.06 0.01
N SER A 210 12.54 -7.67 -0.90
CA SER A 210 11.36 -7.04 -1.48
C SER A 210 10.20 -8.02 -1.61
N PHE A 211 8.98 -7.53 -1.42
CA PHE A 211 7.74 -8.26 -1.64
C PHE A 211 6.69 -7.35 -2.28
N VAL A 212 5.65 -7.94 -2.85
CA VAL A 212 4.62 -7.21 -3.60
C VAL A 212 3.28 -7.37 -2.91
N LEU A 213 2.57 -6.26 -2.78
CA LEU A 213 1.23 -6.15 -2.20
C LEU A 213 0.24 -5.81 -3.31
N ASP A 214 -0.70 -6.71 -3.54
CA ASP A 214 -1.76 -6.58 -4.54
C ASP A 214 -3.14 -6.32 -3.91
N LYS A 215 -3.20 -6.26 -2.58
CA LYS A 215 -4.38 -5.89 -1.81
C LYS A 215 -4.12 -4.65 -0.97
N TRP A 216 -5.16 -3.82 -0.84
CA TRP A 216 -5.11 -2.65 0.02
C TRP A 216 -5.48 -3.04 1.46
N GLU A 217 -4.57 -3.73 2.14
CA GLU A 217 -4.74 -4.22 3.51
C GLU A 217 -3.43 -4.04 4.31
N PRO A 218 -3.48 -3.88 5.64
CA PRO A 218 -2.28 -3.84 6.46
C PRO A 218 -1.60 -5.21 6.50
N ILE A 219 -0.27 -5.19 6.57
CA ILE A 219 0.58 -6.38 6.62
C ILE A 219 1.32 -6.39 7.94
N ILE A 220 1.40 -7.54 8.60
CA ILE A 220 2.24 -7.75 9.75
C ILE A 220 3.58 -8.33 9.31
N MET A 221 4.66 -7.73 9.79
CA MET A 221 6.03 -8.22 9.63
C MET A 221 6.53 -8.73 10.98
N THR A 222 6.97 -9.99 11.03
CA THR A 222 7.58 -10.61 12.22
C THR A 222 8.98 -11.15 11.92
N GLY A 223 9.88 -11.09 12.89
CA GLY A 223 11.25 -11.58 12.74
C GLY A 223 12.20 -10.66 11.96
N LEU A 224 11.84 -9.38 11.81
CA LEU A 224 12.80 -8.37 11.34
C LEU A 224 13.98 -8.29 12.33
N PRO A 225 15.24 -8.18 11.85
CA PRO A 225 16.38 -8.07 12.75
C PRO A 225 16.33 -6.75 13.53
N MET A 226 16.86 -6.74 14.75
CA MET A 226 16.95 -5.49 15.55
C MET A 226 17.87 -4.47 14.85
N GLY A 227 17.61 -3.17 15.08
CA GLY A 227 18.37 -2.06 14.49
C GLY A 227 17.54 -1.11 13.62
N GLU A 228 18.23 -0.23 12.90
CA GLU A 228 17.61 0.74 11.97
C GLU A 228 17.24 0.06 10.65
N HIS A 229 16.04 0.37 10.17
CA HIS A 229 15.51 -0.06 8.88
C HIS A 229 15.01 1.14 8.10
N VAL A 230 15.13 1.03 6.77
CA VAL A 230 14.40 1.88 5.83
C VAL A 230 13.40 0.99 5.10
N MET A 231 12.12 1.33 5.21
CA MET A 231 11.06 0.73 4.40
C MET A 231 10.73 1.69 3.27
N LYS A 232 10.81 1.20 2.03
CA LYS A 232 10.41 1.93 0.83
C LYS A 232 9.22 1.26 0.18
N LEU A 233 8.22 2.06 -0.19
CA LEU A 233 7.04 1.63 -0.93
C LEU A 233 7.02 2.31 -2.29
N SER A 234 6.77 1.52 -3.34
CA SER A 234 6.66 2.00 -4.71
C SER A 234 5.35 1.53 -5.31
N LEU A 235 4.52 2.45 -5.80
CA LEU A 235 3.38 2.12 -6.63
C LEU A 235 3.88 1.73 -8.02
N VAL A 236 3.56 0.52 -8.46
CA VAL A 236 3.96 -0.03 -9.75
C VAL A 236 2.73 -0.43 -10.56
N ASP A 237 2.84 -0.38 -11.89
CA ASP A 237 1.81 -0.83 -12.81
C ASP A 237 1.77 -2.37 -12.93
N ALA A 238 0.84 -2.88 -13.75
CA ALA A 238 0.67 -4.30 -14.03
C ALA A 238 1.95 -5.00 -14.57
N SER A 239 2.83 -4.23 -15.23
CA SER A 239 4.11 -4.72 -15.77
C SER A 239 5.27 -4.59 -14.77
N GLY A 240 5.02 -4.04 -13.58
CA GLY A 240 6.03 -3.79 -12.56
C GLY A 240 6.83 -2.51 -12.75
N ASN A 241 6.45 -1.63 -13.68
CA ASN A 241 7.10 -0.33 -13.85
C ASN A 241 6.62 0.66 -12.79
N LEU A 242 7.51 1.56 -12.37
CA LEU A 242 7.16 2.62 -11.43
C LEU A 242 6.11 3.56 -12.05
N VAL A 243 4.99 3.76 -11.36
CA VAL A 243 3.96 4.71 -11.75
C VAL A 243 4.50 6.13 -11.59
N LYS A 244 4.41 6.94 -12.65
CA LYS A 244 4.77 8.36 -12.61
C LYS A 244 3.65 9.18 -11.97
N CYS A 245 3.62 9.21 -10.64
CA CYS A 245 2.70 10.05 -9.88
C CYS A 245 3.44 10.82 -8.76
N PRO A 246 2.83 11.89 -8.21
CA PRO A 246 3.44 12.66 -7.13
C PRO A 246 3.85 11.77 -5.95
N LEU A 247 4.95 12.15 -5.30
CA LEU A 247 5.51 11.50 -4.10
C LEU A 247 5.99 10.05 -4.29
N ASN A 248 5.68 9.36 -5.39
CA ASN A 248 6.08 7.97 -5.61
C ASN A 248 7.53 7.87 -6.13
N PRO A 249 8.44 7.14 -5.45
CA PRO A 249 8.26 6.28 -4.28
C PRO A 249 8.37 7.02 -2.94
N VAL A 250 7.79 6.43 -1.89
CA VAL A 250 7.81 6.95 -0.52
C VAL A 250 8.62 6.04 0.41
N GLU A 251 9.33 6.61 1.38
CA GLU A 251 10.14 5.83 2.33
C GLU A 251 10.11 6.37 3.75
N ARG A 252 10.20 5.48 4.76
CA ARG A 252 10.37 5.87 6.16
C ARG A 252 11.43 5.04 6.86
N LYS A 253 12.08 5.70 7.82
CA LYS A 253 12.95 5.07 8.79
C LYS A 253 12.16 4.59 10.00
N PHE A 254 12.52 3.42 10.50
CA PHE A 254 12.07 2.93 11.80
C PHE A 254 13.19 2.12 12.47
N THR A 255 13.12 1.97 13.78
CA THR A 255 14.14 1.27 14.56
C THR A 255 13.47 0.23 15.46
N LEU A 256 14.02 -0.98 15.45
CA LEU A 256 13.61 -2.05 16.35
C LEU A 256 14.63 -2.19 17.47
N GLN A 257 14.17 -2.15 18.72
CA GLN A 257 15.02 -2.16 19.90
C GLN A 257 14.52 -3.21 20.90
N ALA A 258 15.45 -3.87 21.59
CA ALA A 258 15.11 -4.70 22.73
C ALA A 258 14.61 -3.83 23.91
N GLU A 259 13.84 -4.42 24.82
CA GLU A 259 13.53 -3.76 26.09
C GLU A 259 14.84 -3.35 26.81
N PRO A 260 14.92 -2.12 27.35
CA PRO A 260 16.03 -1.74 28.21
C PRO A 260 16.12 -2.73 29.36
N SER A 261 17.30 -3.30 29.59
CA SER A 261 17.53 -4.15 30.77
C SER A 261 17.30 -3.28 32.01
N VAL A 262 16.35 -3.67 32.86
CA VAL A 262 16.20 -3.04 34.17
C VAL A 262 17.47 -3.36 34.96
N LYS A 263 18.29 -2.34 35.19
CA LYS A 263 19.44 -2.40 36.10
C LYS A 263 18.98 -2.25 37.53
#